data_AF-A0A2R6B9E6-F1
#
_entry.id   AF-A0A2R6B9E6-F1
#
_cell.length_a   1.000
_cell.length_b   1.000
_cell.length_c   1.000
_cell.angle_alpha   90.00
_cell.angle_beta   90.00
_cell.angle_gamma   90.00
#
_symmetry.space_group_name_H-M   'P 1'
#
loop_
_entity.id
_entity.type
_entity.pdbx_description
1 polymer ?
#
loop_
_entity_poly.entity_id
_entity_poly.type
_entity_poly.pdbx_seq_one_letter_code
_entity_poly.pdbx_strand_id
1 'polypeptide(L)'
;MRCFARVGVGSLRILKMIDYDLIKKNPKIFVGYSDTTSIQNAFLSRSSLVSVQGPMVAVGFGKNSDTELTKHYWSTLFEMLKGEALELGAWLGGPIPLTIKEGKAKGRVIGGNLILFSLIASSEFCVPPLGKILFLEDIKEEAWRIDNFLSSLEIKGVLNEIEGAILGEFPQGEELSNPSVEQVLRSHFSQKPYPSFVNYPCCHGFGREPIPLGVQVEMDADLKKVSMLETLVD
;
A
#
# COMPACT_ATOMS: atom_id res chain seq x y z
N MET A 1 -16.33 -8.20 -8.84
CA MET A 1 -15.27 -8.08 -7.82
C MET A 1 -14.76 -9.47 -7.45
N ARG A 2 -13.43 -9.67 -7.36
CA ARG A 2 -12.83 -10.80 -6.67
C ARG A 2 -12.16 -10.25 -5.41
N CYS A 3 -12.64 -10.67 -4.24
CA CYS A 3 -12.05 -10.32 -2.96
C CYS A 3 -11.45 -11.59 -2.35
N PHE A 4 -10.21 -11.51 -1.86
CA PHE A 4 -9.62 -12.63 -1.14
C PHE A 4 -10.37 -12.88 0.16
N ALA A 5 -10.60 -14.15 0.47
CA ALA A 5 -11.26 -14.54 1.70
C ALA A 5 -10.37 -14.23 2.91
N ARG A 6 -9.06 -14.55 2.87
CA ARG A 6 -8.13 -14.39 4.00
C ARG A 6 -6.70 -14.13 3.51
N VAL A 7 -5.87 -13.54 4.37
CA VAL A 7 -4.41 -13.54 4.24
C VAL A 7 -3.89 -14.99 4.19
N GLY A 8 -2.94 -15.25 3.29
CA GLY A 8 -2.26 -16.53 3.15
C GLY A 8 -0.74 -16.37 3.14
N VAL A 9 -0.04 -17.42 2.71
CA VAL A 9 1.39 -17.38 2.39
C VAL A 9 1.58 -18.12 1.07
N GLY A 10 2.37 -17.57 0.16
CA GLY A 10 2.81 -18.27 -1.05
C GLY A 10 2.41 -17.59 -2.37
N SER A 11 1.85 -16.39 -2.32
CA SER A 11 1.57 -15.56 -3.50
C SER A 11 2.75 -15.49 -4.49
N LEU A 12 3.98 -15.35 -3.99
CA LEU A 12 5.21 -15.33 -4.79
C LEU A 12 5.40 -16.60 -5.64
N ARG A 13 4.98 -17.77 -5.14
CA ARG A 13 5.17 -19.06 -5.82
C ARG A 13 4.28 -19.21 -7.05
N ILE A 14 3.14 -18.51 -7.07
CA ILE A 14 2.15 -18.66 -8.15
C ILE A 14 2.29 -17.60 -9.23
N LEU A 15 3.14 -16.57 -9.07
CA LEU A 15 3.26 -15.47 -10.05
C LEU A 15 3.52 -15.99 -11.47
N LYS A 16 4.44 -16.95 -11.64
CA LYS A 16 4.74 -17.55 -12.95
C LYS A 16 3.65 -18.50 -13.48
N MET A 17 2.65 -18.85 -12.67
CA MET A 17 1.57 -19.76 -13.03
C MET A 17 0.29 -19.03 -13.45
N ILE A 18 0.23 -17.71 -13.26
CA ILE A 18 -0.94 -16.90 -13.58
C ILE A 18 -1.01 -16.65 -15.08
N ASP A 19 -2.19 -16.86 -15.67
CA ASP A 19 -2.50 -16.44 -17.04
C ASP A 19 -2.86 -14.95 -17.06
N TYR A 20 -1.84 -14.10 -17.25
CA TYR A 20 -1.99 -12.64 -17.26
C TYR A 20 -2.76 -12.11 -18.48
N ASP A 21 -2.77 -12.85 -19.59
CA ASP A 21 -3.56 -12.50 -20.78
C ASP A 21 -5.04 -12.71 -20.51
N LEU A 22 -5.40 -13.78 -19.80
CA LEU A 22 -6.77 -14.02 -19.37
C LEU A 22 -7.25 -12.91 -18.41
N ILE A 23 -6.39 -12.49 -17.48
CA ILE A 23 -6.69 -11.36 -16.57
C ILE A 23 -6.91 -10.06 -17.36
N LYS A 24 -6.02 -9.75 -18.31
CA LYS A 24 -6.13 -8.56 -19.16
C LYS A 24 -7.40 -8.56 -20.00
N LYS A 25 -7.80 -9.71 -20.53
CA LYS A 25 -9.04 -9.87 -21.32
C LYS A 25 -10.31 -9.81 -20.48
N ASN A 26 -10.22 -10.08 -19.18
CA ASN A 26 -11.37 -10.16 -18.28
C ASN A 26 -11.10 -9.37 -16.99
N PRO A 27 -10.90 -8.04 -17.07
CA PRO A 27 -10.55 -7.25 -15.91
C PRO A 27 -11.65 -7.37 -14.86
N LYS A 28 -11.25 -7.71 -13.64
CA LYS A 28 -12.12 -7.74 -12.47
C LYS A 28 -11.42 -7.02 -11.35
N ILE A 29 -12.16 -6.13 -10.69
CA ILE A 29 -11.69 -5.47 -9.46
C ILE A 29 -11.13 -6.51 -8.51
N PHE A 30 -9.90 -6.26 -8.07
CA PHE A 30 -9.16 -7.09 -7.13
C PHE A 30 -8.91 -6.31 -5.84
N VAL A 31 -9.28 -6.91 -4.70
CA VAL A 31 -9.09 -6.30 -3.37
C VAL A 31 -8.43 -7.30 -2.42
N GLY A 32 -7.41 -6.85 -1.73
CA GLY A 32 -6.69 -7.58 -0.69
C GLY A 32 -5.49 -6.79 -0.19
N TYR A 33 -4.87 -7.24 0.90
CA TYR A 33 -3.61 -6.70 1.42
C TYR A 33 -2.72 -7.84 1.95
N SER A 34 -1.50 -7.53 2.41
CA SER A 34 -0.53 -8.52 2.88
C SER A 34 -0.02 -9.42 1.74
N ASP A 35 -0.15 -10.76 1.86
CA ASP A 35 0.29 -11.74 0.85
C ASP A 35 -0.19 -11.43 -0.58
N THR A 36 -1.34 -10.76 -0.76
CA THR A 36 -1.81 -10.38 -2.10
C THR A 36 -0.97 -9.30 -2.78
N THR A 37 -0.10 -8.58 -2.06
CA THR A 37 0.76 -7.50 -2.59
C THR A 37 1.54 -7.95 -3.83
N SER A 38 2.12 -9.15 -3.82
CA SER A 38 2.91 -9.62 -4.96
C SER A 38 2.05 -9.85 -6.21
N ILE A 39 0.83 -10.38 -6.02
CA ILE A 39 -0.14 -10.61 -7.10
C ILE A 39 -0.67 -9.27 -7.63
N GLN A 40 -0.96 -8.31 -6.76
CA GLN A 40 -1.46 -6.99 -7.15
C GLN A 40 -0.46 -6.22 -8.00
N ASN A 41 0.82 -6.21 -7.60
CA ASN A 41 1.88 -5.59 -8.41
C ASN A 41 2.08 -6.34 -9.73
N ALA A 42 1.99 -7.67 -9.73
CA ALA A 42 2.07 -8.46 -10.95
C ALA A 42 0.90 -8.19 -11.91
N PHE A 43 -0.33 -8.06 -11.40
CA PHE A 43 -1.51 -7.69 -12.18
C PHE A 43 -1.37 -6.30 -12.80
N LEU A 44 -0.84 -5.34 -12.05
CA LEU A 44 -0.55 -4.02 -12.57
C LEU A 44 0.52 -4.06 -13.68
N SER A 45 1.63 -4.75 -13.44
CA SER A 45 2.76 -4.84 -14.40
C SER A 45 2.40 -5.60 -15.68
N ARG A 46 1.74 -6.76 -15.53
CA ARG A 46 1.54 -7.73 -16.62
C ARG A 46 0.20 -7.59 -17.33
N SER A 47 -0.80 -7.04 -16.65
CA SER A 47 -2.17 -6.96 -17.16
C SER A 47 -2.73 -5.53 -17.15
N SER A 48 -1.97 -4.54 -16.65
CA SER A 48 -2.43 -3.17 -16.44
C SER A 48 -3.68 -3.07 -15.56
N LEU A 49 -3.90 -4.08 -14.72
CA LEU A 49 -5.07 -4.16 -13.85
C LEU A 49 -4.78 -3.42 -12.53
N VAL A 50 -5.52 -2.35 -12.29
CA VAL A 50 -5.53 -1.64 -11.00
C VAL A 50 -6.22 -2.48 -9.92
N SER A 51 -5.86 -2.26 -8.67
CA SER A 51 -6.39 -3.02 -7.53
C SER A 51 -6.45 -2.15 -6.28
N VAL A 52 -7.00 -2.68 -5.18
CA VAL A 52 -7.07 -1.95 -3.91
C VAL A 52 -6.40 -2.76 -2.80
N GLN A 53 -5.45 -2.12 -2.10
CA GLN A 53 -4.99 -2.52 -0.77
C GLN A 53 -6.12 -2.23 0.22
N GLY A 54 -6.96 -3.23 0.49
CA GLY A 54 -8.30 -3.01 1.07
C GLY A 54 -8.88 -4.24 1.77
N PRO A 55 -10.09 -4.11 2.37
CA PRO A 55 -10.63 -5.12 3.27
C PRO A 55 -10.83 -6.47 2.57
N MET A 56 -10.46 -7.54 3.28
CA MET A 56 -10.72 -8.92 2.88
C MET A 56 -11.93 -9.49 3.61
N VAL A 57 -12.71 -10.33 2.93
CA VAL A 57 -14.04 -10.78 3.41
C VAL A 57 -13.96 -11.46 4.78
N ALA A 58 -13.05 -12.41 5.01
CA ALA A 58 -12.99 -13.11 6.30
C ALA A 58 -12.34 -12.28 7.43
N VAL A 59 -11.67 -11.16 7.09
CA VAL A 59 -11.11 -10.23 8.10
C VAL A 59 -12.11 -9.13 8.45
N GLY A 60 -12.89 -8.67 7.47
CA GLY A 60 -13.87 -7.61 7.64
C GLY A 60 -15.24 -8.07 8.14
N PHE A 61 -15.59 -9.36 8.03
CA PHE A 61 -16.88 -9.93 8.47
C PHE A 61 -16.74 -10.96 9.62
N GLY A 62 -15.63 -10.93 10.36
CA GLY A 62 -15.41 -11.78 11.54
C GLY A 62 -16.22 -11.33 12.78
N LYS A 63 -16.11 -12.06 13.91
CA LYS A 63 -16.70 -11.62 15.19
C LYS A 63 -16.17 -10.22 15.55
N ASN A 64 -17.06 -9.30 15.91
CA ASN A 64 -16.82 -7.86 16.16
C ASN A 64 -16.64 -6.96 14.91
N SER A 65 -17.25 -7.32 13.78
CA SER A 65 -17.21 -6.53 12.53
C SER A 65 -18.14 -5.31 12.47
N ASP A 66 -19.03 -5.11 13.44
CA ASP A 66 -19.97 -3.98 13.43
C ASP A 66 -19.44 -2.80 14.24
N THR A 67 -18.37 -2.18 13.73
CA THR A 67 -17.78 -0.97 14.30
C THR A 67 -17.85 0.17 13.28
N GLU A 68 -17.88 1.42 13.74
CA GLU A 68 -17.85 2.59 12.84
C GLU A 68 -16.61 2.59 11.94
N LEU A 69 -15.48 2.11 12.45
CA LEU A 69 -14.27 1.87 11.67
C LEU A 69 -14.49 0.87 10.52
N THR A 70 -15.15 -0.26 10.82
CA THR A 70 -15.42 -1.27 9.78
C THR A 70 -16.40 -0.73 8.75
N LYS A 71 -17.40 0.05 9.16
CA LYS A 71 -18.33 0.73 8.25
C LYS A 71 -17.61 1.71 7.34
N HIS A 72 -16.76 2.59 7.90
CA HIS A 72 -15.92 3.51 7.15
C HIS A 72 -15.05 2.78 6.12
N TYR A 73 -14.32 1.73 6.54
CA TYR A 73 -13.44 0.99 5.64
C TYR A 73 -14.18 0.38 4.44
N TRP A 74 -15.36 -0.21 4.68
CA TRP A 74 -16.18 -0.79 3.63
C TRP A 74 -16.89 0.29 2.79
N SER A 75 -17.38 1.39 3.37
CA SER A 75 -18.02 2.47 2.62
C SER A 75 -17.05 3.14 1.66
N THR A 76 -15.85 3.49 2.14
CA THR A 76 -14.79 4.06 1.30
C THR A 76 -14.41 3.12 0.17
N LEU A 77 -14.27 1.81 0.46
CA LEU A 77 -14.06 0.83 -0.61
C LEU A 77 -15.21 0.87 -1.62
N PHE A 78 -16.46 0.79 -1.18
CA PHE A 78 -17.61 0.77 -2.09
C PHE A 78 -17.73 2.04 -2.93
N GLU A 79 -17.40 3.21 -2.39
CA GLU A 79 -17.33 4.47 -3.13
C GLU A 79 -16.26 4.40 -4.22
N MET A 80 -15.04 3.92 -3.91
CA MET A 80 -14.02 3.67 -4.95
C MET A 80 -14.54 2.72 -6.04
N LEU A 81 -15.26 1.66 -5.66
CA LEU A 81 -15.78 0.67 -6.60
C LEU A 81 -16.95 1.18 -7.46
N LYS A 82 -17.63 2.25 -7.02
CA LYS A 82 -18.66 2.95 -7.81
C LYS A 82 -18.07 3.91 -8.84
N GLY A 83 -16.75 4.09 -8.85
CA GLY A 83 -16.08 5.02 -9.74
C GLY A 83 -15.99 6.44 -9.18
N GLU A 84 -15.93 6.59 -7.85
CA GLU A 84 -15.71 7.89 -7.22
C GLU A 84 -14.21 8.14 -7.03
N ALA A 85 -13.76 9.37 -7.33
CA ALA A 85 -12.43 9.84 -6.99
C ALA A 85 -12.47 10.46 -5.59
N LEU A 86 -11.76 9.84 -4.66
CA LEU A 86 -11.85 10.15 -3.23
C LEU A 86 -10.63 10.92 -2.75
N GLU A 87 -10.84 11.72 -1.70
CA GLU A 87 -9.79 12.23 -0.83
C GLU A 87 -9.67 11.30 0.38
N LEU A 88 -8.52 10.67 0.52
CA LEU A 88 -8.23 9.65 1.52
C LEU A 88 -7.27 10.23 2.56
N GLY A 89 -7.41 9.83 3.81
CA GLY A 89 -6.56 10.36 4.88
C GLY A 89 -6.94 9.88 6.27
N ALA A 90 -6.33 10.52 7.27
CA ALA A 90 -6.71 10.33 8.65
C ALA A 90 -8.16 10.75 8.90
N TRP A 91 -8.87 9.94 9.67
CA TRP A 91 -10.21 10.19 10.16
C TRP A 91 -10.22 10.29 11.69
N LEU A 92 -11.25 10.91 12.26
CA LEU A 92 -11.32 11.19 13.69
C LEU A 92 -11.34 9.89 14.53
N GLY A 93 -10.31 9.66 15.33
CA GLY A 93 -10.16 8.45 16.15
C GLY A 93 -9.28 7.36 15.51
N GLY A 94 -8.78 7.60 14.29
CA GLY A 94 -7.75 6.78 13.66
C GLY A 94 -6.32 7.14 14.12
N PRO A 95 -5.32 6.38 13.64
CA PRO A 95 -3.90 6.71 13.82
C PRO A 95 -3.59 8.11 13.28
N ILE A 96 -2.60 8.77 13.87
CA ILE A 96 -2.18 10.12 13.48
C ILE A 96 -0.98 10.01 12.53
N PRO A 97 -1.14 10.36 11.23
CA PRO A 97 -0.02 10.40 10.31
C PRO A 97 0.94 11.53 10.65
N LEU A 98 2.23 11.29 10.44
CA LEU A 98 3.29 12.24 10.73
C LEU A 98 4.09 12.54 9.46
N THR A 99 4.31 13.82 9.19
CA THR A 99 5.19 14.24 8.09
C THR A 99 6.64 13.86 8.40
N ILE A 100 7.32 13.31 7.39
CA ILE A 100 8.77 13.14 7.37
C ILE A 100 9.38 14.25 6.51
N LYS A 101 8.82 14.46 5.32
CA LYS A 101 9.21 15.54 4.41
C LYS A 101 7.98 16.18 3.77
N GLU A 102 7.91 17.49 3.89
CA GLU A 102 6.83 18.35 3.38
C GLU A 102 6.76 18.38 1.85
N GLY A 103 5.63 18.86 1.34
CA GLY A 103 5.37 19.03 -0.09
C GLY A 103 4.36 18.06 -0.69
N LYS A 104 4.19 18.17 -2.00
CA LYS A 104 3.20 17.42 -2.78
C LYS A 104 3.84 16.69 -3.95
N ALA A 105 3.28 15.56 -4.32
CA ALA A 105 3.74 14.78 -5.46
C ALA A 105 2.58 14.08 -6.16
N LYS A 106 2.74 13.84 -7.46
CA LYS A 106 1.78 13.11 -8.29
C LYS A 106 2.42 11.89 -8.91
N GLY A 107 1.67 10.80 -8.96
CA GLY A 107 2.12 9.59 -9.63
C GLY A 107 1.12 8.45 -9.44
N ARG A 108 1.32 7.38 -10.21
CA ARG A 108 0.60 6.13 -9.97
C ARG A 108 1.15 5.46 -8.72
N VAL A 109 0.25 4.98 -7.87
CA VAL A 109 0.64 4.27 -6.65
C VAL A 109 1.16 2.86 -6.99
N ILE A 110 2.31 2.50 -6.43
CA ILE A 110 2.86 1.14 -6.43
C ILE A 110 3.21 0.73 -5.00
N GLY A 111 3.41 -0.56 -4.74
CA GLY A 111 3.83 -1.02 -3.41
C GLY A 111 2.82 -1.92 -2.70
N GLY A 112 2.68 -1.77 -1.38
CA GLY A 112 1.90 -2.64 -0.49
C GLY A 112 2.75 -3.10 0.69
N ASN A 113 2.67 -4.39 1.04
CA ASN A 113 3.51 -4.99 2.05
C ASN A 113 5.01 -4.85 1.69
N LEU A 114 5.82 -4.28 2.59
CA LEU A 114 7.24 -3.95 2.36
C LEU A 114 8.05 -5.16 1.94
N ILE A 115 7.99 -6.24 2.72
CA ILE A 115 8.77 -7.45 2.43
C ILE A 115 8.39 -8.01 1.07
N LEU A 116 7.10 -8.23 0.81
CA LEU A 116 6.65 -8.84 -0.45
C LEU A 116 6.96 -7.97 -1.66
N PHE A 117 6.79 -6.65 -1.54
CA PHE A 117 7.14 -5.72 -2.61
C PHE A 117 8.65 -5.72 -2.87
N SER A 118 9.47 -5.67 -1.82
CA SER A 118 10.93 -5.69 -1.95
C SER A 118 11.45 -6.95 -2.63
N LEU A 119 10.81 -8.10 -2.42
CA LEU A 119 11.20 -9.38 -3.04
C LEU A 119 10.95 -9.41 -4.56
N ILE A 120 9.90 -8.72 -5.05
CA ILE A 120 9.58 -8.65 -6.48
C ILE A 120 10.11 -7.40 -7.18
N ALA A 121 10.58 -6.40 -6.42
CA ALA A 121 11.15 -5.18 -6.96
C ALA A 121 12.28 -5.51 -7.94
N SER A 122 12.28 -4.80 -9.08
CA SER A 122 13.18 -4.99 -10.23
C SER A 122 13.00 -6.31 -11.01
N SER A 123 11.89 -7.02 -10.81
CA SER A 123 11.49 -8.17 -11.64
C SER A 123 10.38 -7.81 -12.64
N GLU A 124 10.05 -8.72 -13.55
CA GLU A 124 8.94 -8.58 -14.50
C GLU A 124 7.56 -8.43 -13.83
N PHE A 125 7.44 -8.75 -12.54
CA PHE A 125 6.20 -8.67 -11.76
C PHE A 125 6.01 -7.33 -11.04
N CYS A 126 6.90 -6.36 -11.24
CA CYS A 126 6.81 -5.05 -10.63
C CYS A 126 6.95 -3.95 -11.69
N VAL A 127 6.10 -2.92 -11.59
CA VAL A 127 6.22 -1.74 -12.45
C VAL A 127 7.49 -0.95 -12.08
N PRO A 128 8.22 -0.35 -13.05
CA PRO A 128 9.34 0.53 -12.76
C PRO A 128 8.95 1.71 -11.86
N PRO A 129 9.82 2.13 -10.92
CA PRO A 129 9.48 3.11 -9.89
C PRO A 129 9.49 4.57 -10.38
N LEU A 130 10.13 4.86 -11.52
CA LEU A 130 10.19 6.19 -12.10
C LEU A 130 8.82 6.88 -12.17
N GLY A 131 8.70 8.05 -11.55
CA GLY A 131 7.48 8.87 -11.59
C GLY A 131 6.32 8.30 -10.77
N LYS A 132 6.57 7.39 -9.82
CA LYS A 132 5.54 6.69 -9.04
C LYS A 132 5.47 7.21 -7.60
N ILE A 133 4.31 7.03 -6.98
CA ILE A 133 4.14 7.17 -5.53
C ILE A 133 4.31 5.78 -4.91
N LEU A 134 5.22 5.65 -3.97
CA LEU A 134 5.47 4.38 -3.29
C LEU A 134 4.63 4.29 -2.01
N PHE A 135 3.84 3.24 -1.89
CA PHE A 135 3.10 2.89 -0.69
C PHE A 135 3.75 1.69 0.01
N LEU A 136 4.09 1.80 1.30
CA LEU A 136 4.67 0.69 2.06
C LEU A 136 4.02 0.53 3.43
N GLU A 137 3.73 -0.71 3.82
CA GLU A 137 3.25 -1.11 5.13
C GLU A 137 3.83 -2.47 5.51
N ASP A 138 3.88 -2.84 6.78
CA ASP A 138 4.19 -4.22 7.20
C ASP A 138 3.63 -4.50 8.61
N ILE A 139 3.66 -5.75 9.06
CA ILE A 139 3.13 -6.13 10.37
C ILE A 139 4.06 -7.11 11.10
N LYS A 140 4.26 -6.88 12.40
CA LYS A 140 5.02 -7.76 13.30
C LYS A 140 6.46 -7.99 12.82
N GLU A 141 7.05 -6.95 12.25
CA GLU A 141 8.43 -6.95 11.81
C GLU A 141 9.31 -6.12 12.74
N GLU A 142 10.51 -6.65 12.98
CA GLU A 142 11.54 -6.00 13.78
C GLU A 142 12.14 -4.82 12.99
N ALA A 143 12.54 -3.76 13.70
CA ALA A 143 13.06 -2.54 13.09
C ALA A 143 14.27 -2.80 12.17
N TRP A 144 15.20 -3.68 12.59
CA TRP A 144 16.37 -4.05 11.79
C TRP A 144 16.00 -4.80 10.50
N ARG A 145 14.88 -5.53 10.51
CA ARG A 145 14.41 -6.26 9.34
C ARG A 145 13.77 -5.30 8.33
N ILE A 146 12.98 -4.35 8.83
CA ILE A 146 12.45 -3.23 8.03
C ILE A 146 13.61 -2.44 7.40
N ASP A 147 14.64 -2.11 8.19
CA ASP A 147 15.84 -1.41 7.73
C ASP A 147 16.49 -2.13 6.54
N ASN A 148 16.77 -3.43 6.68
CA ASN A 148 17.36 -4.25 5.62
C ASN A 148 16.53 -4.25 4.32
N PHE A 149 15.20 -4.31 4.41
CA PHE A 149 14.35 -4.31 3.21
C PHE A 149 14.25 -2.93 2.56
N LEU A 150 14.25 -1.85 3.34
CA LEU A 150 14.36 -0.49 2.82
C LEU A 150 15.72 -0.25 2.14
N SER A 151 16.82 -0.66 2.77
CA SER A 151 18.16 -0.66 2.16
C SER A 151 18.19 -1.49 0.88
N SER A 152 17.51 -2.64 0.84
CA SER A 152 17.42 -3.43 -0.39
C SER A 152 16.68 -2.68 -1.50
N LEU A 153 15.59 -1.96 -1.19
CA LEU A 153 14.88 -1.14 -2.17
C LEU A 153 15.76 0.02 -2.67
N GLU A 154 16.56 0.63 -1.79
CA GLU A 154 17.52 1.67 -2.17
C GLU A 154 18.62 1.14 -3.10
N ILE A 155 19.24 -0.01 -2.77
CA ILE A 155 20.25 -0.67 -3.61
C ILE A 155 19.68 -1.03 -4.98
N LYS A 156 18.40 -1.41 -5.03
CA LYS A 156 17.67 -1.70 -6.29
C LYS A 156 17.27 -0.45 -7.06
N GLY A 157 17.57 0.75 -6.55
CA GLY A 157 17.25 2.04 -7.17
C GLY A 157 15.81 2.52 -6.95
N VAL A 158 14.96 1.73 -6.29
CA VAL A 158 13.54 2.05 -6.12
C VAL A 158 13.34 3.37 -5.39
N LEU A 159 14.01 3.54 -4.24
CA LEU A 159 13.89 4.76 -3.43
C LEU A 159 14.56 5.99 -4.05
N ASN A 160 15.17 5.86 -5.25
CA ASN A 160 15.83 6.97 -5.93
C ASN A 160 15.02 7.50 -7.13
N GLU A 161 14.01 6.77 -7.59
CA GLU A 161 13.25 7.10 -8.80
C GLU A 161 11.78 7.49 -8.52
N ILE A 162 11.31 7.31 -7.28
CA ILE A 162 9.93 7.65 -6.90
C ILE A 162 9.76 9.16 -6.67
N GLU A 163 8.52 9.64 -6.80
CA GLU A 163 8.15 11.05 -6.62
C GLU A 163 7.61 11.35 -5.23
N GLY A 164 7.31 10.32 -4.43
CA GLY A 164 6.78 10.48 -3.08
C GLY A 164 6.54 9.14 -2.39
N ALA A 165 6.51 9.16 -1.05
CA ALA A 165 6.32 7.95 -0.25
C ALA A 165 5.18 8.10 0.79
N ILE A 166 4.24 7.17 0.73
CA ILE A 166 3.15 6.99 1.69
C ILE A 166 3.52 5.78 2.54
N LEU A 167 3.89 6.01 3.80
CA LEU A 167 4.25 4.93 4.71
C LEU A 167 3.04 4.69 5.64
N GLY A 168 2.50 3.48 5.54
CA GLY A 168 1.40 3.00 6.37
C GLY A 168 1.79 2.86 7.84
N GLU A 169 0.90 2.23 8.58
CA GLU A 169 1.21 1.72 9.91
C GLU A 169 2.17 0.51 9.80
N PHE A 170 3.08 0.40 10.76
CA PHE A 170 3.95 -0.77 10.94
C PHE A 170 3.75 -1.35 12.36
N PRO A 171 2.63 -2.03 12.64
CA PRO A 171 2.33 -2.50 13.99
C PRO A 171 3.39 -3.51 14.46
N GLN A 172 4.01 -3.23 15.60
CA GLN A 172 5.02 -4.11 16.22
C GLN A 172 4.40 -5.03 17.29
N GLY A 173 5.18 -6.03 17.72
CA GLY A 173 4.87 -6.81 18.92
C GLY A 173 5.07 -6.01 20.22
N GLU A 174 5.03 -6.69 21.37
CA GLU A 174 5.15 -6.06 22.69
C GLU A 174 6.55 -5.52 22.99
N GLU A 175 7.58 -5.99 22.28
CA GLU A 175 8.97 -5.56 22.48
C GLU A 175 9.27 -4.25 21.75
N LEU A 176 9.76 -3.26 22.50
CA LEU A 176 10.23 -2.01 21.95
C LEU A 176 11.59 -2.22 21.28
N SER A 177 11.67 -1.87 20.00
CA SER A 177 12.91 -1.89 19.22
C SER A 177 13.72 -0.59 19.43
N ASN A 178 15.05 -0.70 19.40
CA ASN A 178 15.96 0.45 19.38
C ASN A 178 17.04 0.24 18.29
N PRO A 179 17.04 1.04 17.20
CA PRO A 179 16.09 2.12 16.90
C PRO A 179 14.66 1.61 16.72
N SER A 180 13.68 2.48 16.95
CA SER A 180 12.27 2.18 16.66
C SER A 180 12.01 2.13 15.16
N VAL A 181 10.90 1.53 14.74
CA VAL A 181 10.51 1.50 13.32
C VAL A 181 10.31 2.90 12.75
N GLU A 182 9.70 3.81 13.50
CA GLU A 182 9.57 5.19 13.04
C GLU A 182 10.95 5.85 12.83
N GLN A 183 11.92 5.59 13.71
CA GLN A 183 13.29 6.10 13.55
C GLN A 183 13.95 5.55 12.28
N VAL A 184 13.79 4.25 12.00
CA VAL A 184 14.28 3.62 10.75
C VAL A 184 13.61 4.22 9.52
N LEU A 185 12.29 4.39 9.53
CA LEU A 185 11.57 5.01 8.40
C LEU A 185 12.06 6.45 8.19
N ARG A 186 12.19 7.25 9.26
CA ARG A 186 12.72 8.61 9.17
C ARG A 186 14.16 8.66 8.65
N SER A 187 15.03 7.72 9.03
CA SER A 187 16.41 7.71 8.54
C SER A 187 16.50 7.47 7.04
N HIS A 188 15.64 6.60 6.49
CA HIS A 188 15.58 6.32 5.05
C HIS A 188 14.96 7.46 4.21
N PHE A 189 13.94 8.14 4.74
CA PHE A 189 13.11 9.05 3.95
C PHE A 189 13.37 10.54 4.17
N SER A 190 13.96 10.95 5.31
CA SER A 190 14.15 12.38 5.64
C SER A 190 15.04 13.16 4.68
N GLN A 191 16.05 12.50 4.10
CA GLN A 191 17.01 13.14 3.17
C GLN A 191 16.62 12.99 1.70
N LYS A 192 15.55 12.25 1.40
CA LYS A 192 15.09 12.03 0.02
C LYS A 192 14.53 13.33 -0.55
N PRO A 193 14.62 13.59 -1.87
CA PRO A 193 14.19 14.88 -2.43
C PRO A 193 12.66 15.05 -2.50
N TYR A 194 11.91 13.97 -2.30
CA TYR A 194 10.46 13.92 -2.45
C TYR A 194 9.69 13.96 -1.11
N PRO A 195 8.41 14.37 -1.12
CA PRO A 195 7.58 14.38 0.07
C PRO A 195 7.29 12.98 0.61
N SER A 196 7.16 12.87 1.92
CA SER A 196 6.84 11.62 2.59
C SER A 196 6.17 11.81 3.95
N PHE A 197 5.31 10.87 4.33
CA PHE A 197 4.70 10.79 5.65
C PHE A 197 4.54 9.33 6.08
N VAL A 198 4.40 9.12 7.39
CA VAL A 198 4.28 7.81 8.05
C VAL A 198 3.03 7.71 8.91
N ASN A 199 2.69 6.50 9.34
CA ASN A 199 1.49 6.19 10.11
C ASN A 199 0.19 6.51 9.35
N TYR A 200 0.23 6.36 8.02
CA TYR A 200 -0.99 6.44 7.23
C TYR A 200 -1.92 5.29 7.63
N PRO A 201 -3.21 5.58 7.89
CA PRO A 201 -4.11 4.68 8.61
C PRO A 201 -4.59 3.53 7.75
N CYS A 202 -3.78 2.55 7.38
CA CYS A 202 -4.13 1.54 6.36
C CYS A 202 -3.80 0.09 6.73
N CYS A 203 -4.39 -0.84 5.98
CA CYS A 203 -4.01 -2.26 5.92
C CYS A 203 -4.01 -2.98 7.28
N HIS A 204 -2.85 -3.48 7.74
CA HIS A 204 -2.72 -4.21 9.01
C HIS A 204 -2.86 -3.32 10.25
N GLY A 205 -2.80 -2.01 10.05
CA GLY A 205 -3.00 -1.02 11.08
C GLY A 205 -4.44 -0.90 11.57
N PHE A 206 -4.62 -0.08 12.60
CA PHE A 206 -5.94 0.19 13.15
C PHE A 206 -6.79 1.06 12.23
N GLY A 207 -6.15 1.88 11.39
CA GLY A 207 -6.81 2.91 10.63
C GLY A 207 -7.66 2.42 9.45
N ARG A 208 -7.26 1.30 8.84
CA ARG A 208 -7.99 0.60 7.78
C ARG A 208 -8.60 1.52 6.71
N GLU A 209 -7.77 2.35 6.10
CA GLU A 209 -8.08 3.16 4.92
C GLU A 209 -7.66 2.36 3.67
N PRO A 210 -8.51 2.22 2.65
CA PRO A 210 -8.14 1.55 1.41
C PRO A 210 -7.14 2.39 0.61
N ILE A 211 -6.17 1.75 -0.04
CA ILE A 211 -5.23 2.43 -0.95
C ILE A 211 -5.35 1.83 -2.36
N PRO A 212 -5.66 2.64 -3.39
CA PRO A 212 -5.68 2.14 -4.76
C PRO A 212 -4.25 1.96 -5.27
N LEU A 213 -3.97 0.80 -5.88
CA LEU A 213 -2.71 0.51 -6.57
C LEU A 213 -2.90 0.62 -8.08
N GLY A 214 -1.96 1.31 -8.73
CA GLY A 214 -1.94 1.58 -10.16
C GLY A 214 -2.73 2.81 -10.60
N VAL A 215 -3.45 3.44 -9.66
CA VAL A 215 -4.24 4.67 -9.87
C VAL A 215 -3.36 5.89 -9.69
N GLN A 216 -3.53 6.89 -10.54
CA GLN A 216 -2.92 8.20 -10.43
C GLN A 216 -3.48 8.96 -9.20
N VAL A 217 -2.59 9.39 -8.30
CA VAL A 217 -2.95 10.18 -7.12
C VAL A 217 -2.10 11.44 -7.01
N GLU A 218 -2.59 12.40 -6.23
CA GLU A 218 -1.78 13.45 -5.60
C GLU A 218 -1.63 13.09 -4.12
N MET A 219 -0.40 12.99 -3.63
CA MET A 219 -0.12 12.95 -2.20
C MET A 219 0.27 14.33 -1.72
N ASP A 220 -0.25 14.70 -0.56
CA ASP A 220 0.06 15.94 0.14
C ASP A 220 0.62 15.59 1.51
N ALA A 221 1.93 15.75 1.70
CA ALA A 221 2.57 15.45 2.97
C ALA A 221 2.38 16.57 4.00
N ASP A 222 1.97 17.77 3.59
CA ASP A 222 1.64 18.90 4.46
C ASP A 222 0.27 18.70 5.11
N LEU A 223 -0.65 18.02 4.41
CA LEU A 223 -1.98 17.64 4.91
C LEU A 223 -2.09 16.16 5.29
N LYS A 224 -1.11 15.34 4.94
CA LYS A 224 -1.11 13.86 5.09
C LYS A 224 -2.33 13.22 4.43
N LYS A 225 -2.63 13.67 3.22
CA LYS A 225 -3.78 13.26 2.40
C LYS A 225 -3.34 12.65 1.09
N VAL A 226 -4.21 11.83 0.52
CA VAL A 226 -4.04 11.20 -0.78
C VAL A 226 -5.32 11.42 -1.58
N SER A 227 -5.24 12.17 -2.67
CA SER A 227 -6.38 12.47 -3.53
C SER A 227 -6.29 11.66 -4.82
N MET A 228 -7.30 10.86 -5.10
CA MET A 228 -7.41 10.15 -6.37
C MET A 228 -7.62 11.15 -7.51
N LEU A 229 -6.80 11.04 -8.57
CA LEU A 229 -6.90 11.89 -9.76
C LEU A 229 -7.58 11.17 -10.93
N GLU A 230 -7.79 9.86 -10.80
CA GLU A 230 -8.58 9.03 -11.72
C GLU A 230 -9.41 8.01 -10.92
N THR A 231 -10.47 7.50 -11.53
CA THR A 231 -11.36 6.51 -10.93
C THR A 231 -10.74 5.11 -11.00
N LEU A 232 -11.14 4.21 -10.09
CA LEU A 232 -10.67 2.82 -10.11
C LEU A 232 -11.29 2.01 -11.26
N VAL A 233 -12.48 2.42 -11.69
CA VAL A 233 -13.27 1.82 -12.77
C VAL A 233 -13.61 2.90 -13.79
N ASP A 234 -13.51 2.55 -15.06
CA ASP A 234 -13.98 3.38 -16.18
C ASP A 234 -15.52 3.33 -16.33
#